data_AF-A0A969M566-F1
#
_entry.id   AF-A0A969M566-F1
#
_cell.length_a   1.000
_cell.length_b   1.000
_cell.length_c   1.000
_cell.angle_alpha   90.00
_cell.angle_beta   90.00
_cell.angle_gamma   90.00
#
_symmetry.space_group_name_H-M   'P 1'
#
loop_
_entity.id
_entity.type
_entity.pdbx_description
1 polymer ?
#
loop_
_entity_poly.entity_id
_entity_poly.type
_entity_poly.pdbx_seq_one_letter_code
_entity_poly.pdbx_strand_id
1 'polypeptide(L)'
;MPTRNVSLTPEQDAFIDEVLEKGEYRNASEAMRDAIRALQQRRAMDALKLERLRLSIKAGVAALDRGEHDEVEDADLDAYLDGLAAPTSR
;
A
#
# COMPACT_ATOMS: atom_id res chain seq x y z
N MET A 1 17.82 -23.15 14.26
CA MET A 1 17.40 -21.81 13.77
C MET A 1 17.89 -20.76 14.74
N PRO A 2 18.30 -19.56 14.29
CA PRO A 2 18.63 -18.46 15.18
C PRO A 2 17.39 -18.04 15.99
N THR A 3 17.58 -17.72 17.26
CA THR A 3 16.52 -17.26 18.17
C THR A 3 16.76 -15.80 18.56
N ARG A 4 15.67 -15.10 18.89
CA ARG A 4 15.69 -13.76 19.46
C ARG A 4 14.63 -13.70 20.56
N ASN A 5 14.96 -13.06 21.67
CA ASN A 5 13.98 -12.76 22.71
C ASN A 5 13.18 -11.52 22.28
N VAL A 6 11.86 -11.62 22.38
CA VAL A 6 10.94 -10.54 22.04
C VAL A 6 9.95 -10.42 23.19
N SER A 7 9.79 -9.21 23.71
CA SER A 7 8.74 -8.91 24.69
C SER A 7 7.46 -8.57 23.95
N LEU A 8 6.39 -9.27 24.26
CA LEU A 8 5.05 -8.99 23.74
C LEU A 8 4.31 -8.06 24.70
N THR A 9 3.45 -7.20 24.16
CA THR A 9 2.42 -6.54 24.98
C THR A 9 1.34 -7.55 25.37
N PRO A 10 0.55 -7.32 26.43
CA PRO A 10 -0.54 -8.23 26.81
C PRO A 10 -1.51 -8.53 25.66
N GLU A 11 -1.80 -7.53 24.82
CA GLU A 11 -2.70 -7.68 23.67
C GLU A 11 -2.09 -8.54 22.56
N GLN A 12 -0.78 -8.43 22.35
CA GLN A 12 -0.06 -9.27 21.37
C GLN A 12 0.02 -10.72 21.83
N ASP A 13 0.25 -10.94 23.12
CA ASP A 13 0.27 -12.27 23.72
C ASP A 13 -1.10 -12.95 23.60
N ALA A 14 -2.17 -12.25 23.99
CA ALA A 14 -3.54 -12.74 23.86
C ALA A 14 -3.92 -13.08 22.41
N PHE A 15 -3.48 -12.27 21.44
CA PHE A 15 -3.70 -12.59 20.02
C PHE A 15 -2.96 -13.85 19.58
N ILE A 16 -1.72 -14.05 20.04
CA ILE A 16 -0.95 -15.28 19.74
C ILE A 16 -1.66 -16.50 20.35
N ASP A 17 -2.16 -16.40 21.58
CA ASP A 17 -2.93 -17.48 22.20
C ASP A 17 -4.19 -17.80 21.40
N GLU A 18 -4.96 -16.78 21.00
CA GLU A 18 -6.19 -16.95 20.21
C GLU A 18 -5.95 -17.73 18.91
N VAL A 19 -4.92 -17.37 18.13
CA VAL A 19 -4.64 -18.04 16.86
C VAL A 19 -4.08 -19.47 17.05
N LEU A 20 -3.47 -19.76 18.20
CA LEU A 20 -3.03 -21.11 18.56
C LEU A 20 -4.22 -21.98 19.00
N GLU A 21 -5.12 -21.44 19.82
CA GLU A 21 -6.35 -22.13 20.25
C GLU A 21 -7.26 -22.47 19.06
N LYS A 22 -7.33 -21.59 18.06
CA LYS A 22 -8.02 -21.84 16.79
C LYS A 22 -7.34 -22.87 15.89
N GLY A 23 -6.11 -23.26 16.22
CA GLY A 23 -5.32 -24.20 15.43
C GLY A 23 -4.80 -23.63 14.11
N GLU A 24 -4.80 -22.31 13.93
CA GLU A 24 -4.25 -21.64 12.74
C GLU A 24 -2.72 -21.83 12.66
N TYR A 25 -2.07 -21.93 13.81
CA TYR A 25 -0.65 -22.19 13.94
C TYR A 25 -0.38 -23.28 14.98
N ARG A 26 0.73 -24.01 14.84
CA ARG A 26 1.10 -25.06 15.80
C ARG A 26 1.87 -24.54 17.02
N ASN A 27 2.49 -23.37 16.89
CA ASN A 27 3.24 -22.72 17.97
C ASN A 27 3.47 -21.24 17.68
N ALA A 28 3.75 -20.46 18.72
CA ALA A 28 4.00 -19.02 18.64
C ALA A 28 5.13 -18.67 17.66
N SER A 29 6.17 -19.51 17.55
CA SER A 29 7.26 -19.27 16.61
C SER A 29 6.82 -19.34 15.14
N GLU A 30 5.80 -20.12 14.82
CA GLU A 30 5.20 -20.19 13.48
C GLU A 30 4.40 -18.93 13.16
N ALA A 31 3.52 -18.52 14.09
CA ALA A 31 2.77 -17.27 13.98
C ALA A 31 3.69 -16.05 13.86
N MET A 32 4.74 -15.96 14.69
CA MET A 32 5.71 -14.86 14.65
C MET A 32 6.49 -14.80 13.32
N ARG A 33 6.87 -15.95 12.75
CA ARG A 33 7.51 -15.97 11.42
C ARG A 33 6.56 -15.44 10.35
N ASP A 34 5.27 -15.78 10.43
CA ASP A 34 4.29 -15.31 9.47
C ASP A 34 4.01 -13.80 9.60
N ALA A 35 3.89 -13.30 10.83
CA ALA A 35 3.81 -11.87 11.11
C ALA A 35 5.00 -11.09 10.53
N ILE A 36 6.23 -11.65 10.62
CA ILE A 36 7.42 -11.06 10.01
C ILE A 36 7.34 -11.06 8.48
N ARG A 37 6.85 -12.14 7.85
CA ARG A 37 6.65 -12.18 6.39
C ARG A 37 5.64 -11.13 5.95
N ALA A 38 4.52 -11.01 6.67
CA ALA A 38 3.52 -9.99 6.39
C ALA A 38 4.11 -8.57 6.51
N LEU A 39 4.97 -8.32 7.51
CA LEU A 39 5.69 -7.04 7.64
C LEU A 39 6.64 -6.80 6.46
N GLN A 40 7.40 -7.80 6.03
CA GLN A 40 8.30 -7.71 4.89
C GLN A 40 7.52 -7.41 3.60
N GLN A 41 6.41 -8.10 3.37
CA GLN A 41 5.55 -7.89 2.21
C GLN A 41 4.96 -6.48 2.19
N ARG A 42 4.43 -5.98 3.32
CA ARG A 42 3.93 -4.60 3.41
C ARG A 42 5.01 -3.60 3.05
N ARG A 43 6.21 -3.73 3.61
CA ARG A 43 7.35 -2.85 3.30
C ARG A 43 7.76 -2.89 1.83
N ALA A 44 7.76 -4.07 1.22
CA ALA A 44 8.05 -4.21 -0.20
C ALA A 44 6.98 -3.53 -1.07
N MET A 45 5.69 -3.72 -0.74
CA MET A 45 4.59 -3.05 -1.42
C MET A 45 4.65 -1.53 -1.29
N ASP A 46 4.95 -1.01 -0.10
CA ASP A 46 5.05 0.42 0.14
C ASP A 46 6.21 1.05 -0.65
N ALA A 47 7.34 0.34 -0.76
CA ALA A 47 8.47 0.76 -1.60
C ALA A 47 8.06 0.83 -3.08
N LEU A 48 7.35 -0.17 -3.59
CA LEU A 48 6.86 -0.19 -4.98
C LEU A 48 5.83 0.91 -5.25
N LYS A 49 4.91 1.17 -4.31
CA LYS A 49 3.94 2.27 -4.41
C LYS A 49 4.66 3.63 -4.49
N LEU A 50 5.67 3.83 -3.65
CA LEU A 50 6.45 5.05 -3.65
C LEU A 50 7.25 5.24 -4.94
N GLU A 51 7.86 4.17 -5.45
CA GLU A 51 8.54 4.20 -6.75
C GLU A 51 7.56 4.53 -7.88
N ARG A 52 6.39 3.89 -7.91
CA ARG A 52 5.35 4.17 -8.89
C ARG A 52 4.90 5.62 -8.83
N LEU A 53 4.68 6.17 -7.64
CA LEU A 53 4.30 7.56 -7.46
C LEU A 53 5.36 8.52 -8.01
N ARG A 54 6.65 8.27 -7.69
CA ARG A 54 7.77 9.06 -8.22
C ARG A 54 7.83 9.03 -9.74
N LEU A 55 7.62 7.86 -10.34
CA LEU A 55 7.60 7.71 -11.80
C LEU A 55 6.42 8.46 -12.42
N SER A 56 5.21 8.37 -11.83
CA SER A 56 4.03 9.10 -12.31
C SER A 56 4.23 10.61 -12.22
N ILE A 57 4.78 11.13 -11.11
CA ILE A 57 5.09 12.56 -10.96
C ILE A 57 6.11 12.99 -12.01
N LYS A 58 7.20 12.23 -12.19
CA LYS A 58 8.23 12.55 -13.19
C LYS A 58 7.63 12.60 -14.60
N ALA A 59 6.76 11.64 -14.94
CA ALA A 59 6.08 11.62 -16.23
C ALA A 59 5.16 12.84 -16.41
N GLY A 60 4.38 13.19 -15.38
CA GLY A 60 3.50 14.36 -15.39
C GLY A 60 4.26 15.68 -15.54
N VAL A 61 5.35 15.87 -14.77
CA VAL A 61 6.21 17.06 -14.91
C VAL A 61 6.80 17.16 -16.31
N ALA A 62 7.30 16.04 -16.86
CA ALA A 62 7.82 16.05 -18.23
C ALA A 62 6.73 16.36 -19.27
N ALA A 63 5.47 15.97 -19.05
CA ALA A 63 4.34 16.32 -19.91
C ALA A 63 4.04 17.83 -19.84
N LEU A 64 4.04 18.41 -18.63
CA LEU A 64 3.91 19.86 -18.42
C LEU A 64 5.00 20.63 -19.19
N ASP A 65 6.25 20.22 -19.08
CA ASP A 65 7.39 20.85 -19.80
C ASP A 65 7.23 20.80 -21.33
N ARG A 66 6.50 19.80 -21.86
CA ARG A 66 6.19 19.67 -23.30
C ARG A 66 4.91 20.40 -23.72
N GLY A 67 4.20 21.04 -22.80
CA GLY A 67 2.91 21.66 -23.07
C GLY A 67 1.76 20.65 -23.22
N GLU A 68 1.93 19.42 -22.75
CA GLU A 68 0.89 18.38 -22.76
C GLU A 68 0.01 18.52 -21.51
N HIS A 69 -0.74 19.61 -21.45
CA HIS A 69 -1.72 19.90 -20.39
C HIS A 69 -2.82 20.81 -20.91
N ASP A 70 -3.95 20.78 -20.21
CA ASP A 70 -5.06 21.69 -20.43
C ASP A 70 -5.16 22.64 -19.23
N GLU A 71 -5.30 23.94 -19.50
CA GLU A 71 -5.61 24.94 -18.48
C GLU A 71 -7.12 24.97 -18.26
N VAL A 72 -7.56 24.86 -17.01
CA VAL A 72 -8.98 24.81 -16.63
C VAL A 72 -9.19 25.78 -15.48
N GLU A 73 -10.19 26.65 -15.60
CA GLU A 73 -10.60 27.53 -14.51
C GLU A 73 -11.30 26.73 -13.39
N ASP A 74 -11.13 27.14 -12.14
CA ASP A 74 -11.69 26.43 -10.98
C ASP A 74 -13.22 26.24 -11.08
N ALA A 75 -13.92 27.24 -11.63
CA ALA A 75 -15.36 27.20 -11.84
C ALA A 75 -15.81 26.11 -12.85
N ASP A 76 -14.91 25.68 -13.74
CA ASP A 76 -15.19 24.71 -14.81
C ASP A 76 -14.60 23.33 -14.53
N LEU A 77 -13.88 23.16 -13.41
CA LEU A 77 -13.14 21.93 -13.10
C LEU A 77 -14.06 20.70 -13.05
N ASP A 78 -15.21 20.79 -12.38
CA ASP A 78 -16.16 19.67 -12.26
C ASP A 78 -16.69 19.26 -13.65
N ALA A 79 -17.08 20.23 -14.48
CA ALA A 79 -17.57 19.97 -15.83
C ALA A 79 -16.49 19.38 -16.74
N TYR A 80 -15.25 19.82 -16.59
CA TYR A 80 -14.10 19.28 -17.30
C TYR A 80 -13.82 17.82 -16.92
N LEU A 81 -13.80 17.50 -15.62
CA LEU A 81 -13.59 16.14 -15.13
C LEU A 81 -14.72 15.19 -15.54
N ASP A 82 -15.97 15.66 -15.51
CA ASP A 82 -17.13 14.90 -15.99
C ASP A 82 -17.01 14.60 -17.50
N GLY A 83 -16.52 15.57 -18.28
CA GLY A 83 -16.24 15.39 -19.70
C GLY A 83 -15.17 14.34 -20.00
N LEU A 84 -14.14 14.24 -19.15
CA LEU A 84 -13.10 13.20 -19.23
C LEU A 84 -13.59 11.80 -18.82
N ALA A 85 -14.56 11.74 -17.90
CA ALA A 85 -15.14 10.50 -17.41
C ALA A 85 -16.18 9.89 -18.37
N ALA A 86 -16.71 10.68 -19.31
CA ALA A 86 -17.63 10.19 -20.32
C ALA A 86 -16.93 9.14 -21.21
N PRO A 87 -17.53 7.96 -21.44
CA PRO A 87 -16.91 6.93 -22.25
C PRO A 87 -16.68 7.47 -23.66
N THR A 88 -15.43 7.40 -24.13
CA THR A 88 -15.08 7.67 -25.53
C THR A 88 -15.92 6.73 -26.40
N SER A 89 -16.98 7.26 -27.02
CA SER A 89 -17.76 6.51 -28.00
C SER A 89 -16.83 6.15 -29.15
N ARG A 90 -16.69 4.85 -29.41
CA ARG A 90 -15.84 4.28 -30.46
C ARG A 90 -16.73 3.60 -31.49
#